data_AF-A0A838HJU7-F1
#
_entry.id   AF-A0A838HJU7-F1
#
_cell.length_a   1.000
_cell.length_b   1.000
_cell.length_c   1.000
_cell.angle_alpha   90.00
_cell.angle_beta   90.00
_cell.angle_gamma   90.00
#
_symmetry.space_group_name_H-M   'P 1'
#
loop_
_entity.id
_entity.type
_entity.pdbx_description
1 polymer ?
#
loop_
_entity_poly.entity_id
_entity_poly.type
_entity_poly.pdbx_seq_one_letter_code
_entity_poly.pdbx_strand_id
1 'polypeptide(L)'
;RRPGFAKTRLEANLQEAKIRYLHLRGLGTPAEGRAAARAGRHTEMQAIFREHLQSPAAQADLEELAKLVRAGFQVCILCLEADPRHCHRSVVADALAERLPVHIVHLAA
;
A
#
# COMPACT_ATOMS: atom_id res chain seq x y z
N ARG A 1 5.11 -13.44 -10.44
CA ARG A 1 5.62 -12.98 -9.12
C ARG A 1 7.06 -12.50 -9.36
N ARG A 2 7.44 -11.26 -9.01
CA ARG A 2 8.82 -10.78 -9.28
C ARG A 2 9.82 -11.46 -8.30
N PRO A 3 10.99 -11.93 -8.78
CA PRO A 3 12.06 -12.40 -7.91
C PRO A 3 12.44 -11.28 -6.93
N GLY A 4 12.53 -11.59 -5.62
CA GLY A 4 12.83 -10.59 -4.57
C GLY A 4 11.62 -10.15 -3.72
N PHE A 5 10.39 -10.28 -4.23
CA PHE A 5 9.16 -9.98 -3.48
C PHE A 5 8.41 -11.25 -3.06
N ALA A 6 9.14 -12.37 -2.91
CA ALA A 6 8.56 -13.56 -2.31
C ALA A 6 8.31 -13.28 -0.83
N LYS A 7 7.04 -13.30 -0.41
CA LYS A 7 6.56 -12.94 0.93
C LYS A 7 7.51 -13.41 2.04
N THR A 8 7.82 -14.70 2.05
CA THR A 8 8.66 -15.34 3.07
C THR A 8 10.06 -14.74 3.15
N ARG A 9 10.68 -14.44 2.00
CA ARG A 9 12.04 -13.87 1.97
C ARG A 9 12.04 -12.40 2.39
N LEU A 10 11.02 -11.63 1.97
CA LEU A 10 10.87 -10.25 2.40
C LEU A 10 10.64 -10.15 3.91
N GLU A 11 9.74 -10.99 4.44
CA GLU A 11 9.43 -11.07 5.86
C GLU A 11 10.67 -11.43 6.70
N ALA A 12 11.45 -12.43 6.27
CA ALA A 12 12.70 -12.81 6.93
C ALA A 12 13.72 -11.65 6.97
N ASN A 13 13.97 -11.01 5.82
CA ASN A 13 14.92 -9.89 5.76
C ASN A 13 14.49 -8.70 6.63
N LEU A 14 13.18 -8.39 6.68
CA LEU A 14 12.66 -7.33 7.52
C LEU A 14 12.78 -7.68 9.01
N GLN A 15 12.55 -8.95 9.37
CA GLN A 15 12.70 -9.42 10.74
C GLN A 15 14.16 -9.31 11.23
N GLU A 16 15.15 -9.62 10.40
CA GLU A 16 16.58 -9.39 10.72
C GLU A 16 16.86 -7.91 11.01
N ALA A 17 16.23 -7.01 10.27
CA ALA A 17 16.29 -5.57 10.50
C ALA A 17 15.37 -5.06 11.64
N LYS A 18 14.70 -5.95 12.38
CA LYS A 18 13.72 -5.64 13.43
C LYS A 18 12.52 -4.81 12.95
N ILE A 19 12.16 -4.97 11.68
CA ILE A 19 11.00 -4.34 11.04
C ILE A 19 9.86 -5.37 10.96
N ARG A 20 8.70 -5.03 11.51
CA ARG A 20 7.51 -5.88 11.41
C ARG A 20 6.93 -5.82 9.99
N TYR A 21 6.63 -6.96 9.41
CA TYR A 21 5.91 -7.06 8.14
C TYR A 21 4.43 -7.40 8.38
N LEU A 22 3.53 -6.57 7.85
CA LEU A 22 2.08 -6.80 7.91
C LEU A 22 1.50 -6.80 6.50
N HIS A 23 0.67 -7.80 6.20
CA HIS A 23 0.02 -7.93 4.90
C HIS A 23 -1.46 -7.60 4.98
N LEU A 24 -1.79 -6.34 4.71
CA LEU A 24 -3.15 -5.79 4.62
C LEU A 24 -3.71 -6.05 3.21
N ARG A 25 -4.39 -7.18 3.01
CA ARG A 25 -4.80 -7.66 1.68
C ARG A 25 -5.87 -6.78 1.04
N GLY A 26 -6.75 -6.19 1.84
CA GLY A 26 -7.79 -5.26 1.41
C GLY A 26 -7.22 -3.95 0.86
N LEU A 27 -5.95 -3.63 1.13
CA LEU A 27 -5.25 -2.49 0.54
C LEU A 27 -4.44 -2.86 -0.72
N GLY A 28 -4.58 -4.09 -1.20
CA GLY A 28 -3.93 -4.57 -2.42
C GLY A 28 -4.70 -4.18 -3.68
N THR A 29 -3.99 -3.89 -4.78
CA THR A 29 -4.64 -3.60 -6.07
C THR A 29 -5.38 -4.83 -6.61
N PRO A 30 -6.67 -4.73 -6.99
CA PRO A 30 -7.43 -5.84 -7.56
C PRO A 30 -6.93 -6.21 -8.97
N ALA A 31 -7.44 -7.31 -9.55
CA ALA A 31 -6.86 -7.91 -10.75
C ALA A 31 -6.88 -6.98 -11.97
N GLU A 32 -8.01 -6.32 -12.19
CA GLU A 32 -8.27 -5.31 -13.19
C GLU A 32 -7.37 -4.08 -13.01
N GLY A 33 -7.19 -3.59 -11.78
CA GLY A 33 -6.26 -2.49 -11.50
C GLY A 33 -4.81 -2.87 -11.78
N ARG A 34 -4.40 -4.12 -11.46
CA ARG A 34 -3.07 -4.64 -11.83
C ARG A 34 -2.90 -4.74 -13.34
N ALA A 35 -3.95 -5.09 -14.09
CA ALA A 35 -3.92 -5.13 -15.54
C ALA A 35 -3.77 -3.73 -16.14
N ALA A 36 -4.53 -2.75 -15.65
CA ALA A 36 -4.42 -1.34 -16.05
C ALA A 36 -3.01 -0.78 -15.79
N ALA A 37 -2.44 -1.04 -14.60
CA ALA A 37 -1.07 -0.63 -14.26
C ALA A 37 -0.03 -1.20 -15.23
N ARG A 38 -0.12 -2.50 -15.54
CA ARG A 38 0.82 -3.18 -16.48
C ARG A 38 0.72 -2.63 -17.90
N ALA A 39 -0.44 -2.13 -18.29
CA ALA A 39 -0.66 -1.51 -19.59
C ALA A 39 -0.31 -0.01 -19.60
N GLY A 40 0.26 0.55 -18.53
CA GLY A 40 0.58 1.97 -18.41
C GLY A 40 -0.63 2.88 -18.21
N ARG A 41 -1.82 2.32 -17.98
CA ARG A 41 -3.08 3.08 -17.79
C ARG A 41 -3.23 3.45 -16.32
N HIS A 42 -2.35 4.31 -15.83
CA HIS A 42 -2.25 4.63 -14.40
C HIS A 42 -3.48 5.37 -13.86
N THR A 43 -4.07 6.28 -14.63
CA THR A 43 -5.31 6.99 -14.26
C THR A 43 -6.47 6.01 -14.05
N GLU A 44 -6.63 5.04 -14.97
CA GLU A 44 -7.63 3.98 -14.87
C GLU A 44 -7.36 3.09 -13.64
N MET A 45 -6.10 2.71 -13.42
CA MET A 45 -5.74 1.95 -12.22
C MET A 45 -6.11 2.69 -10.94
N GLN A 46 -5.83 3.99 -10.84
CA GLN A 46 -6.18 4.78 -9.66
C GLN A 46 -7.71 4.87 -9.47
N ALA A 47 -8.48 5.02 -10.55
CA ALA A 47 -9.94 5.04 -10.48
C ALA A 47 -10.50 3.71 -9.93
N ILE A 48 -10.07 2.60 -10.52
CA ILE A 48 -10.39 1.24 -10.06
C ILE A 48 -10.02 1.05 -8.59
N PHE A 49 -8.82 1.50 -8.19
CA PHE A 49 -8.35 1.31 -6.83
C PHE A 49 -9.12 2.16 -5.82
N ARG A 50 -9.52 3.39 -6.18
CA ARG A 50 -10.38 4.23 -5.31
C ARG A 50 -11.75 3.59 -5.08
N GLU A 51 -12.34 2.99 -6.11
CA GLU A 51 -13.59 2.23 -5.96
C GLU A 51 -13.37 1.00 -5.07
N HIS A 52 -12.30 0.23 -5.31
CA HIS A 52 -11.94 -0.92 -4.46
C HIS A 52 -11.75 -0.54 -3.00
N LEU A 53 -11.16 0.63 -2.74
CA LEU A 53 -10.90 1.13 -1.39
C LEU A 53 -12.19 1.35 -0.59
N GLN A 54 -13.34 1.53 -1.25
CA GLN A 54 -14.64 1.65 -0.58
C GLN A 54 -15.19 0.31 -0.08
N SER A 55 -14.61 -0.82 -0.48
CA SER A 55 -15.07 -2.14 -0.04
C SER A 55 -14.90 -2.35 1.48
N PRO A 56 -15.77 -3.13 2.14
CA PRO A 56 -15.67 -3.38 3.58
C PRO A 56 -14.32 -3.94 4.04
N ALA A 57 -13.72 -4.82 3.24
CA ALA A 57 -12.42 -5.40 3.53
C ALA A 57 -11.29 -4.35 3.46
N ALA A 58 -11.32 -3.48 2.45
CA ALA A 58 -10.34 -2.41 2.32
C ALA A 58 -10.47 -1.37 3.44
N GLN A 59 -11.70 -1.03 3.82
CA GLN A 59 -11.98 -0.11 4.92
C GLN A 59 -11.54 -0.65 6.28
N ALA A 60 -11.72 -1.95 6.53
CA ALA A 60 -11.25 -2.60 7.74
C ALA A 60 -9.71 -2.59 7.84
N ASP A 61 -9.03 -2.90 6.74
CA ASP A 61 -7.57 -2.86 6.70
C ASP A 61 -7.01 -1.43 6.77
N LEU A 62 -7.71 -0.43 6.21
CA LEU A 62 -7.34 0.98 6.35
C LEU A 62 -7.47 1.45 7.81
N GLU A 63 -8.48 0.96 8.54
CA GLU A 63 -8.60 1.23 9.97
C GLU A 63 -7.49 0.55 10.78
N GLU A 64 -7.09 -0.67 10.42
CA GLU A 64 -5.94 -1.33 11.06
C GLU A 64 -4.64 -0.55 10.85
N LEU A 65 -4.42 -0.03 9.64
CA LEU A 65 -3.31 0.88 9.35
C LEU A 65 -3.38 2.15 10.22
N ALA A 66 -4.56 2.77 10.33
CA ALA A 66 -4.76 3.96 11.16
C ALA A 66 -4.46 3.69 12.64
N LYS A 67 -4.85 2.53 13.18
CA LYS A 67 -4.53 2.14 14.56
C LYS A 67 -3.03 2.04 14.80
N LEU A 68 -2.27 1.46 13.85
CA LEU A 68 -0.80 1.37 13.97
C LEU A 68 -0.17 2.76 14.05
N VAL A 69 -0.60 3.69 13.19
CA VAL A 69 -0.07 5.05 13.19
C VAL A 69 -0.46 5.78 14.49
N ARG A 70 -1.71 5.64 14.96
CA ARG A 70 -2.14 6.20 16.25
C ARG A 70 -1.37 5.64 17.45
N ALA A 71 -0.95 4.38 17.37
CA ALA A 71 -0.10 3.75 18.38
C ALA A 71 1.37 4.21 18.32
N GLY A 72 1.73 5.14 17.43
CA GLY A 72 3.05 5.74 17.34
C GLY A 72 4.04 4.99 16.44
N PHE A 73 3.58 3.99 15.67
CA PHE A 73 4.46 3.28 14.74
C PHE A 73 4.77 4.12 13.50
N GLN A 74 6.04 4.15 13.11
CA GLN A 74 6.44 4.60 11.78
C GLN A 74 6.14 3.48 10.78
N VAL A 75 5.31 3.78 9.78
CA VAL A 75 4.82 2.78 8.81
C VAL A 75 5.35 3.09 7.42
N CYS A 76 5.83 2.05 6.73
CA CYS A 76 6.18 2.11 5.31
C CYS A 76 5.21 1.26 4.50
N ILE A 77 4.58 1.87 3.48
CA ILE A 77 3.70 1.18 2.54
C ILE A 77 4.49 0.81 1.28
N LEU A 78 4.49 -0.48 0.95
CA LEU A 78 5.28 -1.01 -0.16
C LEU A 78 4.40 -1.35 -1.37
N CYS A 79 4.87 -0.99 -2.55
CA CYS A 79 4.34 -1.39 -3.85
C CYS A 79 5.51 -1.81 -4.77
N LEU A 80 5.19 -2.45 -5.89
CA LEU A 80 6.19 -2.79 -6.90
C LEU A 80 6.57 -1.62 -7.82
N GLU A 81 5.69 -0.63 -7.91
CA GLU A 81 5.88 0.57 -8.72
C GLU A 81 6.85 1.54 -8.02
N ALA A 82 7.82 2.06 -8.78
CA ALA A 82 8.84 2.97 -8.27
C ALA A 82 8.28 4.39 -8.12
N ASP A 83 7.49 4.85 -9.09
CA ASP A 83 6.93 6.20 -9.09
C ASP A 83 5.67 6.28 -8.21
N PRO A 84 5.66 7.08 -7.12
CA PRO A 84 4.49 7.25 -6.28
C PRO A 84 3.25 7.74 -7.05
N ARG A 85 3.42 8.49 -8.15
CA ARG A 85 2.30 9.01 -8.95
C ARG A 85 1.56 7.91 -9.72
N HIS A 86 2.19 6.76 -9.93
CA HIS A 86 1.68 5.67 -10.76
C HIS A 86 1.16 4.48 -9.97
N CYS A 87 1.15 4.57 -8.63
CA CYS A 87 0.95 3.43 -7.76
C CYS A 87 -0.22 3.63 -6.80
N HIS A 88 -0.74 2.51 -6.27
CA HIS A 88 -1.85 2.54 -5.32
C HIS A 88 -1.45 3.04 -3.92
N ARG A 89 -0.16 2.99 -3.53
CA ARG A 89 0.26 3.39 -2.17
C ARG A 89 0.00 4.87 -1.89
N SER A 90 0.00 5.72 -2.92
CA SER A 90 -0.34 7.15 -2.76
C SER A 90 -1.82 7.31 -2.45
N VAL A 91 -2.70 6.57 -3.14
CA VAL A 91 -4.13 6.57 -2.84
C VAL A 91 -4.42 6.09 -1.41
N VAL A 92 -3.69 5.07 -0.92
CA VAL A 92 -3.80 4.63 0.49
C VAL A 92 -3.30 5.70 1.45
N ALA A 93 -2.17 6.34 1.16
CA ALA A 93 -1.58 7.37 2.01
C ALA A 93 -2.50 8.61 2.11
N ASP A 94 -3.09 9.03 0.99
CA ASP A 94 -4.05 10.13 0.93
C ASP A 94 -5.30 9.80 1.77
N ALA A 95 -5.88 8.61 1.59
CA ALA A 95 -7.03 8.16 2.36
C ALA A 95 -6.74 8.02 3.88
N LEU A 96 -5.48 7.77 4.25
CA LEU A 96 -5.04 7.77 5.64
C LEU A 96 -4.95 9.21 6.18
N ALA A 97 -4.42 10.15 5.39
CA ALA A 97 -4.31 11.56 5.76
C ALA A 97 -5.67 12.24 5.94
N GLU A 98 -6.72 11.75 5.27
CA GLU A 98 -8.10 12.18 5.51
C GLU A 98 -8.62 11.77 6.91
N ARG A 99 -8.03 10.74 7.55
CA ARG A 99 -8.50 10.20 8.84
C ARG A 99 -7.71 10.68 10.05
N LEU A 100 -6.45 11.04 9.87
CA LEU A 100 -5.58 11.50 10.94
C LEU A 100 -4.42 12.33 10.40
N PRO A 101 -3.87 13.27 11.20
CA PRO A 101 -2.69 14.03 10.81
C PRO A 101 -1.49 13.09 10.66
N VAL A 102 -0.96 13.00 9.44
CA VAL A 102 0.23 12.21 9.12
C VAL A 102 1.18 13.02 8.26
N HIS A 103 2.47 12.75 8.41
CA HIS A 103 3.49 13.26 7.50
C HIS A 103 3.85 12.18 6.48
N ILE A 104 3.57 12.43 5.20
CA ILE A 104 3.84 11.48 4.12
C ILE A 104 5.17 11.83 3.47
N VAL A 105 6.07 10.84 3.41
CA VAL A 105 7.35 10.93 2.69
C VAL A 105 7.40 9.83 1.65
N HIS A 106 7.57 10.21 0.39
CA HIS A 106 7.82 9.25 -0.68
C HIS A 106 9.31 8.90 -0.71
N LEU A 107 9.62 7.64 -0.39
CA LEU A 107 10.98 7.12 -0.49
C LEU A 107 11.31 6.93 -1.97
N ALA A 108 12.19 7.79 -2.49
CA ALA A 108 12.89 7.60 -3.76
C ALA A 108 14.31 7.10 -3.46
N ALA A 109 14.84 6.25 -4.36
CA ALA A 109 16.27 5.92 -4.37
C ALA A 109 17.06 7.04 -5.05
#